data_AF-A0A6C0FPV7-F1
#
_entry.id   AF-A0A6C0FPV7-F1
#
_cell.length_a   1.000
_cell.length_b   1.000
_cell.length_c   1.000
_cell.angle_alpha   90.00
_cell.angle_beta   90.00
_cell.angle_gamma   90.00
#
_symmetry.space_group_name_H-M   'P 1'
#
loop_
_entity.id
_entity.type
_entity.pdbx_description
1 polymer ?
#
loop_
_entity_poly.entity_id
_entity_poly.type
_entity_poly.pdbx_seq_one_letter_code
_entity_poly.pdbx_strand_id
1 'polypeptide(L)'
;MPYAHLIRTHAEPVLMTPLSPMRFGVVAAETYGGEVVTVPVAVVSRAPAPPESAAWLCVRQTLGDDRHWLAWLPADRVRPT
;
A
#
# COMPACT_ATOMS: atom_id res chain seq x y z
N MET A 1 -22.44 14.54 2.51
CA MET A 1 -22.72 13.12 2.85
C MET A 1 -21.46 12.30 2.58
N PRO A 2 -21.00 11.45 3.52
CA PRO A 2 -19.78 10.69 3.35
C PRO A 2 -20.06 9.42 2.52
N TYR A 3 -19.97 9.54 1.19
CA TYR A 3 -20.20 8.43 0.24
C TYR A 3 -19.11 7.34 0.29
N ALA A 4 -18.08 7.48 1.12
CA ALA A 4 -16.95 6.56 1.22
C ALA A 4 -17.38 5.10 1.50
N HIS A 5 -18.45 4.89 2.28
CA HIS A 5 -18.98 3.55 2.58
C HIS A 5 -19.71 2.88 1.40
N LEU A 6 -19.99 3.61 0.32
CA LEU A 6 -20.63 3.10 -0.90
C LEU A 6 -19.63 2.81 -2.01
N ILE A 7 -18.39 3.28 -1.86
CA ILE A 7 -17.31 2.97 -2.79
C ILE A 7 -16.81 1.57 -2.43
N ARG A 8 -17.34 0.55 -3.10
CA ARG A 8 -16.74 -0.80 -3.12
C ARG A 8 -15.54 -0.77 -4.06
N THR A 9 -14.36 -0.44 -3.54
CA THR A 9 -13.11 -0.79 -4.21
C THR A 9 -12.94 -2.30 -4.09
N HIS A 10 -13.19 -3.03 -5.17
CA HIS A 10 -13.02 -4.50 -5.24
C HIS A 10 -11.59 -4.99 -4.91
N ALA A 11 -10.66 -4.08 -4.64
CA ALA A 11 -9.26 -4.34 -4.33
C ALA A 11 -8.88 -4.11 -2.85
N GLU A 12 -9.77 -3.60 -1.99
CA GLU A 12 -9.45 -3.38 -0.57
C GLU A 12 -9.82 -4.58 0.31
N PRO A 13 -8.87 -5.15 1.10
CA PRO A 13 -9.15 -6.22 2.04
C PRO A 13 -10.14 -5.80 3.13
N VAL A 14 -11.16 -6.62 3.33
CA VAL A 14 -12.08 -6.52 4.47
C VAL A 14 -11.29 -6.82 5.77
N LEU A 15 -11.57 -6.13 6.88
CA LEU A 15 -10.89 -6.30 8.18
C LEU A 15 -9.38 -5.99 8.21
N MET A 16 -8.92 -5.03 7.42
CA MET A 16 -7.54 -4.53 7.50
C MET A 16 -7.19 -3.97 8.89
N THR A 17 -5.92 -4.13 9.29
CA THR A 17 -5.38 -3.58 10.55
C THR A 17 -4.46 -2.40 10.26
N PRO A 18 -4.82 -1.16 10.67
CA PRO A 18 -3.93 -0.02 10.60
C PRO A 18 -2.64 -0.25 11.40
N LEU A 19 -1.52 0.24 10.89
CA LEU A 19 -0.23 0.18 11.57
C LEU A 19 0.06 1.52 12.26
N SER A 20 0.36 1.46 13.55
CA SER A 20 0.81 2.60 14.35
C SER A 20 1.99 2.17 15.24
N PRO A 21 3.18 2.81 15.15
CA PRO A 21 3.51 3.88 14.22
C PRO A 21 3.55 3.40 12.76
N MET A 22 3.39 4.35 11.83
CA MET A 22 3.62 4.11 10.40
C MET A 22 5.06 3.67 10.17
N ARG A 23 5.26 2.72 9.25
CA ARG A 23 6.60 2.28 8.83
C ARG A 23 6.93 2.86 7.47
N PHE A 24 8.20 3.07 7.16
CA PHE A 24 8.64 3.55 5.85
C PHE A 24 9.38 2.44 5.11
N GLY A 25 9.31 2.49 3.77
CA GLY A 25 9.99 1.54 2.91
C GLY A 25 10.06 2.04 1.47
N VAL A 26 10.64 1.21 0.62
CA VAL A 26 10.73 1.45 -0.83
C VAL A 26 10.09 0.29 -1.59
N VAL A 27 9.44 0.63 -2.69
CA VAL A 27 8.85 -0.33 -3.64
C VAL A 27 9.57 -0.16 -4.97
N ALA A 28 9.99 -1.27 -5.58
CA ALA A 28 10.45 -1.26 -6.97
C ALA A 28 9.23 -1.29 -7.89
N ALA A 29 9.10 -0.29 -8.77
CA ALA A 29 8.04 -0.19 -9.76
C ALA A 29 8.66 -0.10 -11.15
N GLU A 30 8.08 -0.81 -12.11
CA GLU A 30 8.45 -0.71 -13.51
C GLU A 30 7.58 0.35 -14.18
N THR A 31 8.21 1.30 -14.86
CA THR A 31 7.52 2.32 -15.64
C THR A 31 7.04 1.73 -16.96
N TYR A 32 6.11 2.41 -17.65
CA TYR A 32 5.68 2.03 -19.00
C TYR A 32 6.84 1.97 -20.03
N GLY A 33 7.98 2.61 -19.74
CA GLY A 33 9.19 2.55 -20.56
C GLY A 33 10.13 1.39 -20.23
N GLY A 34 9.76 0.49 -19.32
CA GLY A 34 10.58 -0.63 -18.86
C GLY A 34 11.68 -0.26 -17.86
N GLU A 35 11.75 1.00 -17.43
CA GLU A 35 12.68 1.43 -16.38
C GLU A 35 12.16 1.01 -15.02
N VAL A 36 13.02 0.42 -14.19
CA VAL A 36 12.71 0.10 -12.79
C VAL A 36 13.11 1.27 -11.90
N VAL A 37 12.13 1.90 -11.26
CA VAL A 37 12.31 3.00 -10.32
C VAL A 37 12.01 2.56 -8.89
N THR A 38 12.63 3.22 -7.91
CA THR A 38 12.32 3.04 -6.49
C THR A 38 11.40 4.14 -6.00
N VAL A 39 10.28 3.75 -5.41
CA VAL A 39 9.26 4.67 -4.91
C VAL A 39 9.25 4.62 -3.39
N PRO A 40 9.53 5.73 -2.68
CA PRO A 40 9.41 5.79 -1.23
C PRO A 40 7.93 5.77 -0.84
N VAL A 41 7.61 4.94 0.15
CA VAL A 41 6.24 4.76 0.62
C VAL A 41 6.17 4.65 2.14
N ALA A 42 5.02 5.00 2.70
CA ALA A 42 4.69 4.71 4.08
C ALA A 42 3.71 3.54 4.16
N VAL A 43 4.03 2.51 4.93
CA VAL A 43 3.14 1.37 5.20
C VAL A 43 2.15 1.78 6.28
N VAL A 44 0.87 1.77 5.93
CA VAL A 44 -0.23 2.31 6.77
C VAL A 44 -1.17 1.24 7.30
N SER A 45 -1.26 0.09 6.65
CA SER A 45 -2.18 -0.98 7.04
C SER A 45 -1.68 -2.33 6.55
N ARG A 46 -2.17 -3.41 7.15
CA ARG A 46 -1.98 -4.78 6.69
C ARG A 46 -3.33 -5.46 6.47
N ALA A 47 -3.41 -6.33 5.48
CA ALA A 47 -4.58 -7.18 5.30
C ALA A 47 -4.67 -8.17 6.46
N PRO A 48 -5.87 -8.67 6.82
CA PRO A 48 -5.95 -9.82 7.71
C PRO A 48 -5.27 -11.02 7.04
N ALA A 49 -4.46 -11.75 7.79
CA ALA A 49 -3.74 -12.90 7.26
C ALA A 49 -4.58 -14.19 7.38
N PRO A 50 -4.78 -14.95 6.28
CA PRO A 50 -4.89 -16.42 6.32
C PRO A 50 -3.78 -17.09 5.48
N PRO A 51 -3.51 -18.41 5.63
CA PRO A 51 -2.19 -18.98 5.88
C PRO A 51 -1.13 -18.72 4.79
N GLU A 52 0.02 -18.26 5.27
CA GLU A 52 1.41 -18.42 4.80
C GLU A 52 1.91 -17.85 3.46
N SER A 53 1.14 -17.64 2.39
CA SER A 53 1.81 -17.40 1.09
C SER A 53 1.98 -15.94 0.61
N ALA A 54 1.25 -14.95 1.13
CA ALA A 54 1.60 -13.53 0.91
C ALA A 54 0.89 -12.62 1.91
N ALA A 55 1.63 -12.06 2.88
CA ALA A 55 1.13 -10.94 3.66
C ALA A 55 0.94 -9.73 2.72
N TRP A 56 -0.21 -9.07 2.75
CA TRP A 56 -0.46 -7.86 1.95
C TRP A 56 -0.36 -6.61 2.82
N LEU A 57 0.32 -5.59 2.29
CA LEU A 57 0.54 -4.30 2.93
C LEU A 57 -0.13 -3.19 2.11
N CYS A 58 -0.80 -2.27 2.80
CA CYS A 58 -1.26 -1.03 2.22
C CYS A 58 -0.13 0.00 2.35
N VAL A 59 0.32 0.51 1.22
CA VAL A 59 1.34 1.54 1.13
C VAL A 59 0.71 2.86 0.70
N ARG A 60 1.23 3.95 1.25
CA ARG A 60 0.88 5.34 0.91
C ARG A 60 2.07 6.00 0.26
N GLN A 61 1.92 6.42 -0.98
CA GLN A 61 2.85 7.30 -1.67
C GLN A 61 2.33 8.74 -1.59
N THR A 62 3.22 9.70 -1.36
CA THR A 62 2.91 11.14 -1.43
C THR A 62 3.26 11.67 -2.82
N LEU A 63 2.33 12.40 -3.45
CA LEU A 63 2.38 12.90 -4.84
C LEU A 63 2.28 14.43 -4.85
N GLY A 64 3.34 15.10 -4.41
CA GLY A 64 3.32 16.53 -4.08
C GLY A 64 2.76 16.76 -2.68
N ASP A 65 2.45 18.01 -2.34
CA ASP A 65 2.24 18.39 -0.93
C ASP A 65 0.96 17.79 -0.31
N ASP A 66 -0.12 17.67 -1.09
CA ASP A 66 -1.45 17.31 -0.56
C ASP A 66 -2.09 16.06 -1.17
N ARG A 67 -1.44 15.42 -2.15
CA ARG A 67 -2.02 14.23 -2.81
C ARG A 67 -1.35 12.98 -2.30
N HIS A 68 -2.17 11.99 -1.98
CA HIS A 68 -1.72 10.68 -1.60
C HIS A 68 -2.37 9.62 -2.48
N TRP A 69 -1.58 8.62 -2.82
CA TRP A 69 -2.07 7.41 -3.46
C TRP A 69 -1.86 6.23 -2.51
N LEU A 70 -2.90 5.42 -2.33
CA LEU A 70 -2.88 4.16 -1.62
C LEU A 70 -2.87 2.97 -2.58
N ALA A 71 -2.03 1.98 -2.31
CA ALA A 71 -1.99 0.73 -3.05
C ALA A 71 -1.79 -0.46 -2.11
N TRP A 72 -2.39 -1.59 -2.44
CA TRP A 72 -2.16 -2.87 -1.77
C TRP A 72 -1.11 -3.67 -2.54
N LEU A 73 -0.06 -4.10 -1.85
CA LEU A 73 1.06 -4.83 -2.43
C LEU A 73 1.42 -6.05 -1.57
N PRO A 74 1.95 -7.12 -2.17
CA PRO A 74 2.62 -8.18 -1.43
C PRO A 74 3.76 -7.63 -0.56
N ALA A 75 3.92 -8.13 0.65
CA ALA A 75 4.88 -7.62 1.63
C ALA A 75 6.34 -7.76 1.16
N ASP A 76 6.65 -8.79 0.38
CA ASP A 76 7.97 -9.03 -0.22
C ASP A 76 8.37 -7.97 -1.27
N ARG A 77 7.40 -7.21 -1.79
CA ARG A 77 7.64 -6.06 -2.68
C ARG A 77 8.05 -4.79 -1.93
N VAL A 78 7.87 -4.75 -0.61
CA VAL A 78 8.20 -3.58 0.22
C VAL A 78 9.50 -3.86 0.96
N ARG A 79 10.55 -3.12 0.62
CA ARG A 79 11.84 -3.22 1.32
C ARG A 79 11.91 -2.15 2.41
N PRO A 80 12.31 -2.50 3.65
CA PRO A 80 12.52 -1.50 4.69
C PRO A 80 13.67 -0.56 4.31
N THR A 81 13.52 0.72 4.66
CA THR A 81 14.56 1.76 4.56
C THR A 81 15.32 1.91 5.86
#